data_AF-A0A496RJI3-F1
#
_entry.id   AF-A0A496RJI3-F1
#
_cell.length_a   1.000
_cell.length_b   1.000
_cell.length_c   1.000
_cell.angle_alpha   90.00
_cell.angle_beta   90.00
_cell.angle_gamma   90.00
#
_symmetry.space_group_name_H-M   'P 1'
#
loop_
_entity.id
_entity.type
_entity.pdbx_description
1 polymer ?
#
loop_
_entity_poly.entity_id
_entity_poly.type
_entity_poly.pdbx_seq_one_letter_code
_entity_poly.pdbx_strand_id
1 'polypeptide(L)'
;MKKVIIFGSTGSIGRSALDVIRRSGSNFRVKGLCTYRNIKLLKKQIQEFKPSYVCVVDEKSAKELKGIVKSYTKVFFGESGLKDFSSLTSDIAVMGISGVASLLPLFTHIKYTKRIALASKEPMVVGAKLIKREAKANHTEIIPIDSEINSLYQILKFVRRKDIRRVYLTASGGPLFNVKKTSCLKKLKAKDVLRHPTWQMGRRITIDSATLVNKGFEVIETHEFFSIPYDLIDIVI
;
A
#
# COMPACT_ATOMS: atom_id res chain seq x y z
N MET A 1 13.53 8.50 17.63
CA MET A 1 12.69 7.34 17.27
C MET A 1 11.42 7.80 16.58
N LYS A 2 11.19 7.41 15.32
CA LYS A 2 10.03 7.81 14.52
C LYS A 2 8.82 6.93 14.84
N LYS A 3 7.64 7.53 15.04
CA LYS A 3 6.38 6.83 15.33
C LYS A 3 5.70 6.42 14.02
N VAL A 4 5.48 5.12 13.84
CA VAL A 4 4.92 4.54 12.60
C VAL A 4 3.50 4.03 12.84
N ILE A 5 2.56 4.39 11.96
CA ILE A 5 1.23 3.78 11.89
C ILE A 5 1.15 2.93 10.62
N ILE A 6 0.63 1.71 10.73
CA ILE A 6 0.53 0.78 9.60
C ILE A 6 -0.93 0.44 9.33
N PHE A 7 -1.42 0.89 8.18
CA PHE A 7 -2.73 0.55 7.63
C PHE A 7 -2.60 -0.76 6.83
N GLY A 8 -3.38 -1.78 7.18
CA GLY A 8 -3.27 -3.10 6.56
C GLY A 8 -2.10 -3.94 7.08
N SER A 9 -1.84 -3.90 8.40
CA SER A 9 -0.68 -4.54 9.05
C SER A 9 -0.56 -6.05 8.83
N THR A 10 -1.68 -6.74 8.63
CA THR A 10 -1.73 -8.19 8.42
C THR A 10 -1.64 -8.58 6.95
N GLY A 11 -1.60 -7.61 6.03
CA GLY A 11 -1.40 -7.82 4.60
C GLY A 11 0.07 -8.07 4.25
N SER A 12 0.37 -8.25 2.96
CA SER A 12 1.75 -8.47 2.50
C SER A 12 2.66 -7.27 2.82
N ILE A 13 2.21 -6.06 2.47
CA ILE A 13 2.92 -4.80 2.72
C ILE A 13 3.11 -4.56 4.22
N GLY A 14 2.04 -4.69 5.01
CA GLY A 14 2.09 -4.48 6.45
C GLY A 14 3.08 -5.41 7.16
N ARG A 15 3.10 -6.69 6.79
CA ARG A 15 4.08 -7.65 7.34
C ARG A 15 5.52 -7.32 6.93
N SER A 16 5.73 -6.91 5.68
CA SER A 16 7.05 -6.52 5.18
C SER A 16 7.56 -5.26 5.89
N ALA A 17 6.69 -4.26 6.09
CA ALA A 17 7.02 -3.06 6.84
C ALA A 17 7.38 -3.36 8.30
N LEU A 18 6.62 -4.26 8.96
CA LEU A 18 6.95 -4.72 10.31
C LEU A 18 8.27 -5.49 10.37
N ASP A 19 8.63 -6.25 9.34
CA ASP A 19 9.92 -6.92 9.26
C ASP A 19 11.08 -5.94 9.11
N VAL A 20 10.93 -4.91 8.28
CA VAL A 20 11.91 -3.81 8.19
C VAL A 20 12.05 -3.11 9.54
N ILE A 21 10.93 -2.79 10.21
CA ILE A 21 10.95 -2.16 11.55
C ILE A 21 11.67 -3.05 12.57
N ARG A 22 11.41 -4.36 12.57
CA ARG A 22 12.08 -5.32 13.47
C ARG A 22 13.60 -5.30 13.31
N ARG A 23 14.08 -5.19 12.06
CA ARG A 23 15.52 -5.19 11.73
C ARG A 23 16.17 -3.81 11.89
N SER A 24 15.38 -2.76 12.08
CA SER A 24 15.86 -1.36 12.12
C SER A 24 16.39 -0.89 13.48
N GLY A 25 16.42 -1.75 14.49
CA GLY A 25 16.78 -1.39 15.87
C GLY A 25 15.78 -0.42 16.51
N SER A 26 16.28 0.59 17.23
CA SER A 26 15.46 1.59 17.96
C SER A 26 15.03 2.80 17.11
N ASN A 27 15.20 2.74 15.78
CA ASN A 27 14.89 3.85 14.87
C ASN A 27 13.38 4.11 14.75
N PHE A 28 12.56 3.05 14.79
CA PHE A 28 11.12 3.12 14.61
C PHE A 28 10.37 2.53 15.81
N ARG A 29 9.22 3.13 16.13
CA ARG A 29 8.25 2.59 17.08
C ARG A 29 6.90 2.45 16.40
N VAL A 30 6.33 1.25 16.42
CA VAL A 30 4.96 1.03 15.96
C VAL A 30 4.00 1.70 16.95
N LYS A 31 3.36 2.78 16.51
CA LYS A 31 2.35 3.53 17.28
C LYS A 31 0.97 2.92 17.08
N GLY A 32 0.65 2.47 15.87
CA GLY A 32 -0.67 1.96 15.54
C GLY A 32 -0.66 0.86 14.47
N LEU A 33 -1.56 -0.12 14.63
CA LEU A 33 -1.80 -1.19 13.66
C LEU A 33 -3.27 -1.26 13.26
N CYS A 34 -3.56 -1.32 11.97
CA CYS A 34 -4.91 -1.50 11.45
C CYS A 34 -5.00 -2.77 10.59
N THR A 35 -6.02 -3.59 10.81
CA THR A 35 -6.37 -4.75 9.97
C THR A 35 -7.85 -4.72 9.62
N TYR A 36 -8.24 -5.43 8.55
CA TYR A 36 -9.64 -5.66 8.27
C TYR A 36 -10.21 -6.73 9.21
N ARG A 37 -9.71 -7.97 9.15
CA ARG A 37 -10.28 -9.12 9.87
C ARG A 37 -9.31 -10.17 10.42
N ASN A 38 -8.00 -10.07 10.15
CA ASN A 38 -7.07 -11.16 10.52
C ASN A 38 -6.61 -11.03 11.98
N ILE A 39 -7.50 -11.36 12.91
CA ILE A 39 -7.28 -11.17 14.35
C ILE A 39 -6.15 -12.05 14.87
N LYS A 40 -6.06 -13.31 14.40
CA LYS A 40 -5.00 -14.23 14.82
C LYS A 40 -3.60 -13.65 14.58
N LEU A 41 -3.34 -13.08 13.40
CA LEU A 41 -2.06 -12.44 13.11
C LEU A 41 -1.91 -11.10 13.85
N LEU A 42 -2.97 -10.30 13.91
CA LEU A 42 -2.94 -9.02 14.63
C LEU A 42 -2.57 -9.22 16.10
N LYS A 43 -3.08 -10.26 16.78
CA LYS A 43 -2.73 -10.59 18.18
C LYS A 43 -1.22 -10.76 18.35
N LYS A 44 -0.56 -11.50 17.45
CA LYS A 44 0.90 -11.67 17.45
C LYS A 44 1.61 -10.34 17.28
N GLN A 45 1.15 -9.51 16.34
CA GLN A 45 1.73 -8.18 16.10
C GLN A 45 1.57 -7.24 17.31
N ILE A 46 0.43 -7.30 18.02
CA ILE A 46 0.21 -6.49 19.23
C ILE A 46 1.16 -6.91 20.35
N GLN A 47 1.35 -8.22 20.56
CA GLN A 47 2.24 -8.74 21.60
C GLN A 47 3.69 -8.35 21.35
N GLU A 48 4.14 -8.44 20.10
CA GLU A 48 5.50 -8.11 19.69
C GLU A 48 5.76 -6.60 19.75
N PHE A 49 4.94 -5.80 19.07
CA PHE A 49 5.22 -4.39 18.84
C PHE A 49 4.61 -3.43 19.87
N LYS A 50 3.71 -3.93 20.74
CA LYS A 50 3.05 -3.19 21.82
C LYS A 50 2.53 -1.80 21.39
N PRO A 51 1.74 -1.71 20.30
CA PRO A 51 1.25 -0.43 19.80
C PRO A 51 0.29 0.23 20.79
N SER A 52 0.25 1.56 20.80
CA SER A 52 -0.71 2.33 21.61
C SER A 52 -2.12 2.28 21.03
N TYR A 53 -2.25 2.02 19.73
CA TYR A 53 -3.54 2.03 19.03
C TYR A 53 -3.69 0.82 18.12
N VAL A 54 -4.89 0.25 18.07
CA VAL A 54 -5.24 -0.83 17.15
C VAL A 54 -6.58 -0.52 16.50
N CYS A 55 -6.72 -0.77 15.21
CA CYS A 55 -7.99 -0.69 14.49
C CYS A 55 -8.34 -2.03 13.85
N VAL A 56 -9.59 -2.47 14.00
CA VAL A 56 -10.17 -3.60 13.27
C VAL A 56 -11.43 -3.15 12.57
N VAL A 57 -11.37 -3.11 11.25
CA VAL A 57 -12.48 -2.58 10.43
C VAL A 57 -13.69 -3.51 10.47
N ASP A 58 -13.51 -4.83 10.43
CA ASP A 58 -14.63 -5.77 10.52
C ASP A 58 -15.15 -5.90 11.96
N GLU A 59 -16.32 -5.34 12.23
CA GLU A 59 -16.93 -5.30 13.57
C GLU A 59 -17.23 -6.69 14.15
N LYS A 60 -17.45 -7.70 13.30
CA LYS A 60 -17.67 -9.08 13.75
C LYS A 60 -16.37 -9.63 14.35
N SER A 61 -15.27 -9.51 13.60
CA SER A 61 -13.95 -9.94 14.03
C SER A 61 -13.41 -9.11 15.21
N ALA A 62 -13.79 -7.83 15.31
CA ALA A 62 -13.45 -6.96 16.44
C ALA A 62 -13.84 -7.53 17.81
N LYS A 63 -14.93 -8.30 17.90
CA LYS A 63 -15.38 -8.93 19.14
C LYS A 63 -14.34 -9.91 19.70
N GLU A 64 -13.51 -10.51 18.84
CA GLU A 64 -12.45 -11.45 19.23
C GLU A 64 -11.22 -10.78 19.87
N LEU A 65 -11.16 -9.44 19.89
CA LEU A 65 -10.13 -8.67 20.60
C LEU A 65 -10.50 -8.35 22.05
N LYS A 66 -11.77 -8.50 22.44
CA LYS A 66 -12.20 -8.29 23.83
C LYS A 66 -11.42 -9.24 24.76
N GLY A 67 -10.83 -8.68 25.83
CA GLY A 67 -10.09 -9.43 26.85
C GLY A 67 -8.61 -9.72 26.53
N ILE A 68 -8.11 -9.38 25.34
CA ILE A 68 -6.73 -9.71 24.92
C ILE A 68 -5.85 -8.47 24.85
N VAL A 69 -6.46 -7.33 24.54
CA VAL A 69 -5.75 -6.06 24.47
C VAL A 69 -5.52 -5.56 25.89
N LYS A 70 -4.24 -5.41 26.26
CA LYS A 70 -3.84 -4.84 27.55
C LYS A 70 -4.37 -3.41 27.69
N SER A 71 -4.59 -2.96 28.92
CA SER A 71 -5.19 -1.66 29.25
C SER A 71 -4.53 -0.45 28.59
N TYR A 72 -3.27 -0.55 28.16
CA TYR A 72 -2.52 0.53 27.52
C TYR A 72 -2.77 0.71 26.01
N THR A 73 -3.49 -0.20 25.34
CA THR A 73 -3.75 -0.11 23.90
C THR A 73 -5.21 0.25 23.66
N LYS A 74 -5.45 1.42 23.07
CA LYS A 74 -6.80 1.85 22.67
C LYS A 74 -7.20 1.15 21.37
N VAL A 75 -8.40 0.58 21.35
CA VAL A 75 -8.91 -0.16 20.19
C VAL A 75 -10.05 0.60 19.51
N PHE A 76 -9.98 0.66 18.19
CA PHE A 76 -10.97 1.23 17.29
C PHE A 76 -11.60 0.13 16.44
N PHE A 77 -12.89 0.26 16.11
CA PHE A 77 -13.62 -0.76 15.38
C PHE A 77 -14.56 -0.15 14.35
N GLY A 78 -14.84 -0.89 13.28
CA GLY A 78 -15.75 -0.43 12.24
C GLY A 78 -15.16 0.67 11.36
N GLU A 79 -15.96 1.15 10.43
CA GLU A 79 -15.61 2.26 9.53
C GLU A 79 -15.44 3.57 10.30
N SER A 80 -16.26 3.81 11.33
CA SER A 80 -16.11 4.97 12.23
C SER A 80 -14.78 4.92 12.98
N GLY A 81 -14.43 3.76 13.53
CA GLY A 81 -13.14 3.55 14.18
C GLY A 81 -11.96 3.69 13.23
N LEU A 82 -12.10 3.28 11.97
CA LEU A 82 -11.07 3.50 10.95
C LEU A 82 -10.85 4.99 10.68
N LYS A 83 -11.91 5.80 10.63
CA LYS A 83 -11.82 7.26 10.49
C LYS A 83 -11.11 7.90 11.67
N ASP A 84 -11.46 7.51 12.90
CA ASP A 84 -10.82 8.01 14.12
C ASP A 84 -9.35 7.58 14.20
N PHE A 85 -9.06 6.31 13.87
CA PHE A 85 -7.70 5.79 13.80
C PHE A 85 -6.87 6.53 12.74
N SER A 86 -7.48 6.88 11.60
CA SER A 86 -6.84 7.67 10.55
C SER A 86 -6.54 9.10 10.99
N SER A 87 -7.15 9.59 12.07
CA SER A 87 -6.90 10.92 12.62
C SER A 87 -5.80 10.95 13.70
N LEU A 88 -5.14 9.81 13.95
CA LEU A 88 -4.03 9.72 14.90
C LEU A 88 -2.74 10.30 14.29
N THR A 89 -1.97 11.04 15.09
CA THR A 89 -0.70 11.60 14.60
C THR A 89 0.39 10.54 14.39
N SER A 90 1.24 10.68 13.38
CA SER A 90 2.41 9.81 13.18
C SER A 90 3.58 10.56 12.53
N ASP A 91 4.80 10.05 12.64
CA ASP A 91 5.92 10.55 11.83
C ASP A 91 5.90 9.91 10.45
N ILE A 92 5.51 8.63 10.37
CA ILE A 92 5.39 7.87 9.12
C ILE A 92 4.11 7.03 9.16
N ALA A 93 3.39 7.00 8.04
CA ALA A 93 2.29 6.07 7.82
C ALA A 93 2.63 5.11 6.68
N VAL A 94 2.38 3.81 6.86
CA VAL A 94 2.45 2.83 5.78
C VAL A 94 1.02 2.49 5.35
N MET A 95 0.69 2.83 4.11
CA MET A 95 -0.64 2.62 3.52
C MET A 95 -0.65 1.30 2.73
N GLY A 96 -0.88 0.20 3.44
CA GLY A 96 -0.96 -1.15 2.90
C GLY A 96 -2.39 -1.71 2.76
N ILE A 97 -3.42 -0.87 2.91
CA ILE A 97 -4.80 -1.23 2.53
C ILE A 97 -4.86 -1.30 1.01
N SER A 98 -5.41 -2.38 0.47
CA SER A 98 -5.51 -2.57 -0.99
C SER A 98 -6.75 -1.91 -1.58
N GLY A 99 -6.65 -1.43 -2.81
CA GLY A 99 -7.79 -0.90 -3.55
C GLY A 99 -8.23 0.48 -3.10
N VAL A 100 -9.38 0.91 -3.63
CA VAL A 100 -10.02 2.20 -3.35
C VAL A 100 -10.40 2.35 -1.87
N ALA A 101 -10.52 1.24 -1.12
CA ALA A 101 -10.74 1.27 0.33
C ALA A 101 -9.62 2.02 1.09
N SER A 102 -8.43 2.17 0.51
CA SER A 102 -7.35 2.96 1.10
C SER A 102 -7.52 4.47 0.92
N LEU A 103 -8.40 4.94 0.03
CA LEU A 103 -8.56 6.35 -0.33
C LEU A 103 -8.99 7.20 0.87
N LEU A 104 -10.06 6.82 1.56
CA LEU A 104 -10.58 7.60 2.70
C LEU A 104 -9.60 7.63 3.88
N PRO A 105 -8.99 6.50 4.31
CA PRO A 105 -7.92 6.52 5.30
C PRO A 105 -6.71 7.35 4.87
N LEU A 106 -6.27 7.24 3.60
CA LEU A 106 -5.17 8.04 3.04
C LEU A 106 -5.48 9.52 3.16
N PHE A 107 -6.61 9.95 2.59
CA PHE A 107 -7.00 11.34 2.52
C PHE A 107 -7.17 11.96 3.93
N THR A 108 -7.73 11.20 4.86
CA THR A 108 -7.87 11.61 6.26
C THR A 108 -6.50 11.75 6.94
N HIS A 109 -5.62 10.77 6.76
CA HIS A 109 -4.36 10.68 7.50
C HIS A 109 -3.28 11.67 7.04
N ILE A 110 -3.39 12.21 5.82
CA ILE A 110 -2.48 13.26 5.31
C ILE A 110 -2.27 14.36 6.35
N LYS A 111 -3.35 14.90 6.94
CA LYS A 111 -3.31 15.98 7.92
C LYS A 111 -2.56 15.67 9.22
N TYR A 112 -2.34 14.38 9.50
CA TYR A 112 -1.86 13.90 10.79
C TYR A 112 -0.49 13.23 10.69
N THR A 113 0.17 13.25 9.54
CA THR A 113 1.48 12.63 9.37
C THR A 113 2.44 13.48 8.56
N LYS A 114 3.73 13.31 8.84
CA LYS A 114 4.81 13.97 8.09
C LYS A 114 5.08 13.25 6.77
N ARG A 115 4.95 11.92 6.74
CA ARG A 115 5.27 11.11 5.57
C ARG A 115 4.36 9.90 5.42
N ILE A 116 3.88 9.67 4.21
CA ILE A 116 3.10 8.50 3.82
C ILE A 116 3.92 7.65 2.85
N ALA A 117 4.15 6.40 3.21
CA ALA A 117 4.61 5.35 2.31
C ALA A 117 3.38 4.67 1.68
N LEU A 118 3.08 5.02 0.44
CA LEU A 118 1.88 4.60 -0.28
C LEU A 118 2.16 3.35 -1.13
N ALA A 119 1.52 2.23 -0.77
CA ALA A 119 1.66 0.98 -1.52
C ALA A 119 0.51 0.71 -2.51
N SER A 120 -0.67 1.28 -2.25
CA SER A 120 -1.82 1.11 -3.13
C SER A 120 -1.77 2.18 -4.21
N LYS A 121 -1.78 1.75 -5.48
CA LYS A 121 -1.83 2.62 -6.66
C LYS A 121 -3.21 3.22 -6.91
N GLU A 122 -4.26 2.51 -6.51
CA GLU A 122 -5.64 2.87 -6.81
C GLU A 122 -6.04 4.28 -6.35
N PRO A 123 -5.68 4.76 -5.14
CA PRO A 123 -5.95 6.15 -4.74
C PRO A 123 -5.34 7.18 -5.69
N MET A 124 -4.12 6.94 -6.16
CA MET A 124 -3.47 7.84 -7.12
C MET A 124 -4.20 7.80 -8.47
N VAL A 125 -4.58 6.62 -8.94
CA VAL A 125 -5.36 6.47 -10.18
C VAL A 125 -6.70 7.21 -10.12
N VAL A 126 -7.44 7.12 -9.01
CA VAL A 126 -8.79 7.71 -8.93
C VAL A 126 -8.83 9.16 -8.44
N GLY A 127 -7.82 9.61 -7.68
CA GLY A 127 -7.91 10.82 -6.88
C GLY A 127 -6.62 11.60 -6.71
N ALA A 128 -5.60 11.38 -7.54
CA ALA A 128 -4.27 12.00 -7.36
C ALA A 128 -4.29 13.52 -7.23
N LYS A 129 -5.08 14.25 -8.02
CA LYS A 129 -5.16 15.72 -7.93
C LYS A 129 -5.59 16.18 -6.53
N LEU A 130 -6.62 15.52 -5.98
CA LEU A 130 -7.16 15.82 -4.66
C LEU A 130 -6.16 15.44 -3.56
N ILE A 131 -5.56 14.25 -3.65
CA ILE A 131 -4.54 13.75 -2.71
C ILE A 131 -3.32 14.68 -2.69
N LYS A 132 -2.78 15.05 -3.86
CA LYS A 132 -1.60 15.93 -3.98
C LYS A 132 -1.87 17.33 -3.45
N ARG A 133 -3.07 17.87 -3.72
CA ARG A 133 -3.49 19.18 -3.17
C ARG A 133 -3.51 19.14 -1.65
N GLU A 134 -4.13 18.11 -1.07
CA GLU A 134 -4.23 17.95 0.39
C GLU A 134 -2.85 17.73 1.02
N ALA A 135 -2.02 16.89 0.42
CA ALA A 135 -0.65 16.64 0.88
C ALA A 135 0.20 17.91 0.88
N LYS A 136 0.11 18.71 -0.19
CA LYS A 136 0.79 20.01 -0.28
C LYS A 136 0.30 20.99 0.79
N ALA A 137 -1.01 21.07 1.02
CA ALA A 137 -1.60 21.97 2.01
C ALA A 137 -1.18 21.63 3.46
N ASN A 138 -0.90 20.36 3.74
CA ASN A 138 -0.52 19.90 5.08
C ASN A 138 0.99 19.61 5.22
N HIS A 139 1.80 19.94 4.20
CA HIS A 139 3.24 19.64 4.17
C HIS A 139 3.58 18.16 4.39
N THR A 140 2.71 17.27 3.93
CA THR A 140 2.88 15.82 4.03
C THR A 140 3.58 15.29 2.79
N GLU A 141 4.67 14.57 2.99
CA GLU A 141 5.36 13.89 1.89
C GLU A 141 4.67 12.56 1.59
N ILE A 142 4.32 12.31 0.33
CA ILE A 142 3.85 10.99 -0.12
C ILE A 142 4.97 10.38 -0.95
N ILE A 143 5.47 9.22 -0.52
CA ILE A 143 6.45 8.42 -1.24
C ILE A 143 5.79 7.14 -1.76
N PRO A 144 6.03 6.76 -3.03
CA PRO A 144 5.57 5.48 -3.55
C PRO A 144 6.43 4.35 -2.96
N ILE A 145 5.79 3.24 -2.59
CA ILE A 145 6.50 2.00 -2.23
C ILE A 145 6.09 0.81 -3.11
N ASP A 146 5.32 1.07 -4.17
CA ASP A 146 5.23 0.16 -5.32
C ASP A 146 6.62 0.03 -5.96
N SER A 147 7.03 -1.19 -6.36
CA SER A 147 8.43 -1.51 -6.69
C SER A 147 8.98 -0.67 -7.84
N GLU A 148 8.26 -0.60 -8.96
CA GLU A 148 8.66 0.11 -10.17
C GLU A 148 8.67 1.62 -9.91
N ILE A 149 7.64 2.11 -9.23
CA ILE A 149 7.46 3.54 -8.97
C ILE A 149 8.47 4.03 -7.92
N ASN A 150 8.77 3.21 -6.92
CA ASN A 150 9.81 3.49 -5.94
C ASN A 150 11.22 3.41 -6.56
N SER A 151 11.43 2.52 -7.53
CA SER A 151 12.70 2.47 -8.29
C SER A 151 12.90 3.79 -9.05
N LEU A 152 11.86 4.26 -9.74
CA LEU A 152 11.88 5.54 -10.42
C LEU A 152 12.05 6.72 -9.44
N TYR A 153 11.34 6.72 -8.31
CA TYR A 153 11.50 7.73 -7.25
C TYR A 153 12.94 7.84 -6.75
N GLN A 154 13.65 6.71 -6.64
CA GLN A 154 15.06 6.71 -6.23
C GLN A 154 15.99 7.24 -7.33
N ILE A 155 15.78 6.83 -8.59
CA ILE A 155 16.60 7.27 -9.73
C ILE A 155 16.44 8.77 -9.97
N LEU A 156 15.20 9.29 -9.90
CA LEU A 156 14.89 10.69 -10.18
C LEU A 156 15.48 11.69 -9.17
N LYS A 157 16.01 11.22 -8.04
CA LYS A 157 16.78 12.08 -7.12
C LYS A 157 18.10 12.56 -7.70
N PHE A 158 18.63 11.82 -8.68
CA PHE A 158 19.93 12.06 -9.28
C PHE A 158 19.84 12.52 -10.74
N VAL A 159 18.62 12.72 -11.25
CA VAL A 159 18.36 13.08 -12.66
C VAL A 159 17.54 14.36 -12.73
N ARG A 160 17.96 15.31 -13.57
CA ARG A 160 17.15 16.51 -13.84
C ARG A 160 15.99 16.14 -14.73
N ARG A 161 14.78 16.61 -14.39
CA ARG A 161 13.55 16.25 -15.15
C ARG A 161 13.65 16.52 -16.66
N LYS A 162 14.33 17.59 -17.06
CA LYS A 162 14.52 17.96 -18.47
C LYS A 162 15.42 17.00 -19.26
N ASP A 163 16.21 16.18 -18.58
CA ASP A 163 17.13 15.22 -19.21
C ASP A 163 16.44 13.85 -19.44
N ILE A 164 15.18 13.69 -18.99
CA ILE A 164 14.43 12.45 -19.15
C ILE A 164 13.95 12.34 -20.59
N ARG A 165 14.56 11.43 -21.36
CA ARG A 165 14.11 11.07 -22.71
C ARG A 165 13.00 10.03 -22.73
N ARG A 166 13.08 9.03 -21.84
CA ARG A 166 12.13 7.92 -21.74
C ARG A 166 12.17 7.32 -20.34
N VAL A 167 11.04 6.80 -19.88
CA VAL A 167 10.93 5.92 -18.71
C VAL A 167 10.45 4.55 -19.19
N TYR A 168 11.14 3.50 -18.74
CA TYR A 168 10.74 2.12 -19.00
C TYR A 168 10.24 1.49 -17.70
N LEU A 169 8.94 1.21 -17.64
CA LEU A 169 8.33 0.45 -16.55
C LEU A 169 8.42 -1.04 -16.89
N THR A 170 9.28 -1.75 -16.18
CA THR A 170 9.44 -3.20 -16.33
C THR A 170 8.22 -3.95 -15.81
N ALA A 171 7.74 -4.97 -16.51
CA ALA A 171 6.62 -5.81 -16.11
C ALA A 171 7.02 -7.29 -16.17
N SER A 172 6.49 -8.13 -15.28
CA SER A 172 6.77 -9.57 -15.33
C SER A 172 6.09 -10.30 -16.50
N GLY A 173 5.18 -9.62 -17.22
CA GLY A 173 4.25 -10.25 -18.17
C GLY A 173 3.11 -11.05 -17.53
N GLY A 174 3.19 -11.32 -16.22
CA GLY A 174 2.20 -12.11 -15.49
C GLY A 174 2.14 -13.58 -15.90
N PRO A 175 1.27 -14.38 -15.25
CA PRO A 175 1.13 -15.81 -15.52
C PRO A 175 0.63 -16.15 -16.94
N LEU A 176 0.11 -15.16 -17.68
CA LEU A 176 -0.42 -15.35 -19.04
C LEU A 176 0.58 -15.02 -20.15
N PHE A 177 1.79 -14.55 -19.82
CA PHE A 177 2.79 -14.13 -20.81
C PHE A 177 3.07 -15.19 -21.90
N ASN A 178 3.28 -16.44 -21.47
CA ASN A 178 3.58 -17.57 -22.37
C ASN A 178 2.33 -18.37 -22.80
N VAL A 179 1.12 -17.90 -22.47
CA VAL A 179 -0.11 -18.61 -22.86
C VAL A 179 -0.44 -18.25 -24.30
N LYS A 180 -0.47 -19.27 -25.19
CA LYS A 180 -0.83 -19.09 -26.60
C LYS A 180 -2.18 -18.36 -26.72
N LYS A 181 -2.25 -17.33 -27.57
CA LYS A 181 -3.43 -16.44 -27.81
C LYS A 181 -4.71 -17.14 -28.33
N THR A 182 -4.77 -18.46 -28.30
CA THR A 182 -5.86 -19.28 -28.85
C THR A 182 -7.11 -19.28 -27.95
N SER A 183 -8.11 -20.11 -28.30
CA SER A 183 -9.32 -20.39 -27.53
C SER A 183 -9.08 -20.81 -26.07
N CYS A 184 -7.84 -21.08 -25.68
CA CYS A 184 -7.41 -21.35 -24.31
C CYS A 184 -7.67 -20.18 -23.35
N LEU A 185 -7.46 -18.91 -23.75
CA LEU A 185 -7.67 -17.75 -22.86
C LEU A 185 -9.12 -17.61 -22.41
N LYS A 186 -10.09 -17.91 -23.29
CA LYS A 186 -11.53 -17.85 -22.98
C LYS A 186 -11.99 -18.89 -21.95
N LYS A 187 -11.19 -19.93 -21.70
CA LYS A 187 -11.52 -21.04 -20.77
C LYS A 187 -10.83 -20.91 -19.41
N LEU A 188 -9.93 -19.94 -19.24
CA LEU A 188 -9.18 -19.76 -18.01
C LEU A 188 -10.10 -19.32 -16.86
N LYS A 189 -9.93 -19.95 -15.71
CA LYS A 189 -10.59 -19.59 -14.46
C LYS A 189 -9.60 -18.83 -13.57
N ALA A 190 -10.10 -18.05 -12.62
CA ALA A 190 -9.26 -17.31 -11.68
C ALA A 190 -8.21 -18.21 -10.98
N LYS A 191 -8.57 -19.46 -10.64
CA LYS A 191 -7.66 -20.43 -10.01
C LYS A 191 -6.43 -20.75 -10.86
N ASP A 192 -6.55 -20.68 -12.18
CA ASP A 192 -5.47 -20.99 -13.12
C ASP A 192 -4.45 -19.84 -13.20
N VAL A 193 -4.89 -18.63 -12.82
CA VAL A 193 -4.15 -17.38 -12.89
C VAL A 193 -3.52 -16.98 -11.54
N LEU A 194 -4.07 -17.46 -10.43
CA LEU A 194 -3.59 -17.10 -9.08
C LEU A 194 -2.19 -17.62 -8.73
N ARG A 195 -1.54 -18.39 -9.60
CA ARG A 195 -0.15 -18.86 -9.46
C ARG A 195 0.79 -17.93 -10.23
N HIS A 196 1.23 -16.84 -9.59
CA HIS A 196 2.20 -15.93 -10.21
C HIS A 196 3.59 -16.58 -10.25
N PRO A 197 4.33 -16.49 -11.39
CA PRO A 197 5.63 -17.15 -11.55
C PRO A 197 6.79 -16.59 -10.69
N THR A 198 6.56 -15.51 -9.94
CA THR A 198 7.66 -14.70 -9.36
C THR A 198 7.31 -14.20 -7.97
N TRP A 199 6.08 -13.69 -7.79
CA TRP A 199 5.70 -12.98 -6.57
C TRP A 199 4.58 -13.68 -5.81
N GLN A 200 4.70 -13.77 -4.48
CA GLN A 200 3.57 -14.14 -3.62
C GLN A 200 2.78 -12.88 -3.22
N MET A 201 1.66 -12.62 -3.91
CA MET A 201 0.87 -11.41 -3.74
C MET A 201 -0.60 -11.69 -3.39
N GLY A 202 -1.35 -10.62 -3.12
CA GLY A 202 -2.80 -10.71 -2.91
C GLY A 202 -3.55 -11.12 -4.18
N ARG A 203 -4.71 -11.77 -4.03
CA ARG A 203 -5.48 -12.32 -5.17
C ARG A 203 -5.78 -11.29 -6.27
N ARG A 204 -6.19 -10.07 -5.91
CA ARG A 204 -6.53 -9.01 -6.87
C ARG A 204 -5.34 -8.63 -7.74
N ILE A 205 -4.22 -8.22 -7.13
CA ILE A 205 -3.01 -7.81 -7.87
C ILE A 205 -2.44 -8.95 -8.72
N THR A 206 -2.61 -10.21 -8.31
CA THR A 206 -2.24 -11.36 -9.13
C THR A 206 -3.06 -11.46 -10.42
N ILE A 207 -4.38 -11.19 -10.36
CA ILE A 207 -5.23 -11.13 -11.55
C ILE A 207 -4.91 -9.90 -12.40
N ASP A 208 -4.72 -8.73 -11.78
CA ASP A 208 -4.38 -7.50 -12.49
C ASP A 208 -3.01 -7.60 -13.20
N SER A 209 -2.06 -8.34 -12.62
CA SER A 209 -0.77 -8.66 -13.25
C SER A 209 -0.97 -9.55 -14.49
N ALA A 210 -1.83 -10.56 -14.40
CA ALA A 210 -2.13 -11.46 -15.50
C ALA A 210 -2.79 -10.79 -16.71
N THR A 211 -3.60 -9.77 -16.47
CA THR A 211 -4.26 -8.98 -17.52
C THR A 211 -3.46 -7.73 -17.92
N LEU A 212 -2.30 -7.51 -17.31
CA LEU A 212 -1.49 -6.28 -17.41
C LEU A 212 -2.20 -4.98 -16.99
N VAL A 213 -3.42 -5.04 -16.46
CA VAL A 213 -4.14 -3.89 -15.90
C VAL A 213 -3.33 -3.25 -14.77
N ASN A 214 -2.59 -4.06 -13.99
CA ASN A 214 -1.68 -3.58 -12.96
C ASN A 214 -0.66 -2.58 -13.52
N LYS A 215 -0.12 -2.85 -14.71
CA LYS A 215 0.86 -1.96 -15.36
C LYS A 215 0.20 -0.70 -15.93
N GLY A 216 -1.06 -0.80 -16.39
CA GLY A 216 -1.85 0.38 -16.76
C GLY A 216 -2.04 1.35 -15.59
N PHE A 217 -2.30 0.83 -14.38
CA PHE A 217 -2.36 1.67 -13.17
C PHE A 217 -1.00 2.29 -12.83
N GLU A 218 0.10 1.55 -13.00
CA GLU A 218 1.45 2.08 -12.74
C GLU A 218 1.88 3.15 -13.75
N VAL A 219 1.41 3.10 -15.00
CA VAL A 219 1.60 4.19 -15.97
C VAL A 219 0.92 5.47 -15.49
N ILE A 220 -0.34 5.38 -15.03
CA ILE A 220 -1.07 6.51 -14.46
C ILE A 220 -0.36 7.00 -13.18
N GLU A 221 0.03 6.10 -12.29
CA GLU A 221 0.73 6.43 -11.05
C GLU A 221 2.07 7.14 -11.32
N THR A 222 2.84 6.67 -12.31
CA THR A 222 4.09 7.31 -12.75
C THR A 222 3.87 8.75 -13.20
N HIS A 223 2.86 8.96 -14.06
CA HIS A 223 2.48 10.30 -14.48
C HIS A 223 2.08 11.16 -13.26
N GLU A 224 1.25 10.64 -12.38
CA GLU A 224 0.70 11.39 -11.26
C GLU A 224 1.76 11.75 -10.19
N PHE A 225 2.73 10.87 -9.90
CA PHE A 225 3.81 11.15 -8.95
C PHE A 225 4.88 12.09 -9.53
N PHE A 226 5.30 11.86 -10.78
CA PHE A 226 6.51 12.49 -11.32
C PHE A 226 6.24 13.56 -12.38
N SER A 227 4.98 13.71 -12.79
CA SER A 227 4.57 14.61 -13.88
C SER A 227 5.28 14.29 -15.20
N ILE A 228 5.58 13.02 -15.43
CA ILE A 228 6.19 12.54 -16.68
C ILE A 228 5.08 12.36 -17.71
N PRO A 229 5.17 12.97 -18.90
CA PRO A 229 4.19 12.81 -19.97
C PRO A 229 4.00 11.33 -20.36
N TYR A 230 2.76 10.93 -20.66
CA TYR A 230 2.42 9.55 -20.98
C TYR A 230 3.17 9.01 -22.21
N ASP A 231 3.40 9.88 -23.19
CA ASP A 231 4.16 9.59 -24.41
C ASP A 231 5.64 9.33 -24.15
N LEU A 232 6.16 9.53 -22.93
CA LEU A 232 7.52 9.19 -22.51
C LEU A 232 7.58 7.93 -21.63
N ILE A 233 6.45 7.29 -21.31
CA ILE A 233 6.36 6.11 -20.44
C ILE A 233 6.10 4.87 -21.30
N ASP A 234 7.09 3.99 -21.38
CA ASP A 234 6.96 2.68 -22.03
C ASP A 234 6.85 1.55 -21.03
N ILE A 235 6.23 0.45 -21.47
CA ILE A 235 6.20 -0.81 -20.75
C ILE A 235 7.14 -1.78 -21.45
N VAL A 236 8.01 -2.42 -20.67
CA VAL A 236 8.92 -3.48 -21.15
C VAL A 236 8.67 -4.74 -20.34
N ILE A 237 8.57 -5.90 -21.01
CA ILE A 237 8.46 -7.22 -20.38
C ILE A 237 9.81 -7.91 -20.46
#